data_AF-A0A960HIE8-F1
#
_entry.id   AF-A0A960HIE8-F1
#
_cell.length_a   1.000
_cell.length_b   1.000
_cell.length_c   1.000
_cell.angle_alpha   90.00
_cell.angle_beta   90.00
_cell.angle_gamma   90.00
#
_symmetry.space_group_name_H-M   'P 1'
#
loop_
_entity.id
_entity.type
_entity.pdbx_description
1 polymer ?
#
loop_
_entity_poly.entity_id
_entity_poly.type
_entity_poly.pdbx_seq_one_letter_code
_entity_poly.pdbx_strand_id
1 'polypeptide(L)'
;MPHHHDHDDEFDRGLAHDLTTLATRRRVLGLFGSAAAAVALAACGSSGSSGSSATTTGASGTAASTPASAGSSSSTSGGAIPEETAGPYPGDGSNGPDVLGTEGIVRQDITSSFAGLSGTAGGEPLTIRFAVTDPSGAARRGLAVYAWHCTAEGGYSLYSSGLEDQNFLRGVQETDADGIASFTSVFPGCYDGRWPHVHFEVYSSLDDIAAGQPIATSQIALPEDTCAEVYASDDRYSSSVANLTRVSLETDMVFADSWEQELGTITGAVGDGLTVELAVPVSA
;
A
#
# COMPACT_ATOMS: atom_id res chain seq x y z
N MET A 1 -1.82 -0.78 -65.12
CA MET A 1 -1.38 -1.65 -64.01
C MET A 1 -2.06 -1.15 -62.75
N PRO A 2 -3.19 -1.75 -62.30
CA PRO A 2 -3.77 -1.42 -61.00
C PRO A 2 -3.53 -2.56 -59.99
N HIS A 3 -3.00 -2.24 -58.81
CA HIS A 3 -2.98 -3.12 -57.63
C HIS A 3 -3.47 -2.26 -56.45
N HIS A 4 -4.73 -2.44 -56.05
CA HIS A 4 -5.21 -3.28 -54.94
C HIS A 4 -4.87 -2.70 -53.55
N HIS A 5 -5.94 -2.29 -52.85
CA HIS A 5 -5.97 -2.07 -51.41
C HIS A 5 -5.91 -3.44 -50.72
N ASP A 6 -5.11 -3.57 -49.67
CA ASP A 6 -5.32 -4.56 -48.62
C ASP A 6 -5.41 -3.81 -47.28
N HIS A 7 -6.62 -3.82 -46.73
CA HIS A 7 -6.89 -3.67 -45.31
C HIS A 7 -6.73 -5.06 -44.71
N ASP A 8 -5.83 -5.25 -43.75
CA ASP A 8 -5.83 -6.44 -42.92
C ASP A 8 -6.44 -6.10 -41.56
N ASP A 9 -7.61 -6.72 -41.33
CA ASP A 9 -8.40 -6.75 -40.12
C ASP A 9 -7.69 -7.58 -39.03
N GLU A 10 -7.40 -6.99 -37.87
CA GLU A 10 -6.84 -7.70 -36.71
C GLU A 10 -7.86 -7.80 -35.55
N PHE A 11 -9.09 -8.23 -35.87
CA PHE A 11 -10.14 -8.52 -34.88
C PHE A 11 -10.81 -9.88 -35.14
N ASP A 12 -10.13 -10.98 -34.79
CA ASP A 12 -10.83 -12.23 -34.45
C ASP A 12 -9.93 -13.21 -33.67
N ARG A 13 -9.79 -13.03 -32.36
CA ARG A 13 -9.32 -14.10 -31.46
C ARG A 13 -10.53 -14.66 -30.71
N GLY A 14 -11.30 -15.47 -31.42
CA GLY A 14 -12.57 -16.01 -30.97
C GLY A 14 -12.55 -16.94 -29.75
N LEU A 15 -13.76 -17.40 -29.40
CA LEU A 15 -14.26 -18.25 -28.31
C LEU A 15 -13.30 -19.30 -27.70
N ALA A 16 -12.33 -19.79 -28.46
CA ALA A 16 -11.31 -20.73 -27.97
C ALA A 16 -10.39 -20.09 -26.92
N HIS A 17 -10.14 -18.77 -27.00
CA HIS A 17 -9.35 -18.06 -25.99
C HIS A 17 -10.13 -17.88 -24.69
N ASP A 18 -11.43 -17.59 -24.77
CA ASP A 18 -12.31 -17.41 -23.60
C ASP A 18 -12.55 -18.72 -22.83
N LEU A 19 -12.53 -19.87 -23.49
CA LEU A 19 -12.68 -21.18 -22.85
C LEU A 19 -11.43 -21.59 -22.05
N THR A 20 -10.23 -21.20 -22.48
CA THR A 20 -9.00 -21.46 -21.71
C THR A 20 -8.91 -20.61 -20.44
N THR A 21 -9.46 -19.39 -20.47
CA THR A 21 -9.47 -18.44 -19.35
C THR A 21 -10.51 -18.81 -18.29
N LEU A 22 -11.64 -19.42 -18.68
CA LEU A 22 -12.67 -19.90 -17.75
C LEU A 22 -12.32 -21.25 -17.10
N ALA A 23 -11.49 -22.08 -17.75
CA ALA A 23 -11.05 -23.37 -17.19
C ALA A 23 -10.01 -23.24 -16.07
N THR A 24 -9.20 -22.17 -16.07
CA THR A 24 -8.20 -21.87 -15.03
C THR A 24 -8.85 -21.35 -13.75
N ARG A 25 -9.91 -20.53 -13.84
CA ARG A 25 -10.63 -19.98 -12.68
C ARG A 25 -11.38 -21.03 -11.86
N ARG A 26 -11.78 -22.15 -12.48
CA ARG A 26 -12.54 -23.22 -11.81
C ARG A 26 -11.67 -24.19 -10.99
N ARG A 27 -10.35 -24.04 -11.00
CA ARG A 27 -9.41 -24.88 -10.22
C ARG A 27 -8.89 -24.23 -8.94
N VAL A 28 -9.17 -22.95 -8.70
CA VAL A 28 -8.69 -22.23 -7.50
C VAL A 28 -9.74 -22.19 -6.37
N LEU A 29 -11.04 -22.39 -6.66
CA LEU A 29 -12.09 -22.49 -5.63
C LEU A 29 -12.36 -23.94 -5.13
N GLY A 30 -11.33 -24.77 -5.04
CA GLY A 30 -11.45 -26.20 -4.74
C GLY A 30 -10.86 -26.69 -3.41
N LEU A 31 -10.38 -25.79 -2.53
CA LEU A 31 -9.72 -26.18 -1.26
C LEU A 31 -10.41 -25.60 -0.01
N PHE A 32 -11.71 -25.85 0.13
CA PHE A 32 -12.37 -25.84 1.44
C PHE A 32 -13.08 -27.18 1.64
N GLY A 33 -12.42 -28.07 2.37
CA GLY A 33 -12.90 -29.43 2.60
C GLY A 33 -12.26 -30.08 3.83
N SER A 34 -12.74 -29.65 5.00
CA SER A 34 -12.93 -30.45 6.22
C SER A 34 -11.81 -31.37 6.74
N ALA A 35 -11.29 -31.07 7.93
CA ALA A 35 -11.00 -32.10 8.95
C ALA A 35 -11.02 -31.51 10.37
N ALA A 36 -12.08 -31.82 11.11
CA ALA A 36 -12.13 -31.68 12.56
C ALA A 36 -11.55 -32.93 13.21
N ALA A 37 -10.75 -32.79 14.26
CA ALA A 37 -10.59 -33.81 15.29
C ALA A 37 -10.12 -33.17 16.61
N ALA A 38 -10.97 -33.27 17.62
CA ALA A 38 -10.71 -32.90 19.00
C ALA A 38 -9.84 -33.95 19.70
N VAL A 39 -8.86 -33.53 20.49
CA VAL A 39 -8.34 -34.31 21.62
C VAL A 39 -8.05 -33.36 22.78
N ALA A 40 -8.85 -33.47 23.84
CA ALA A 40 -8.52 -32.98 25.17
C ALA A 40 -8.00 -34.14 25.99
N LEU A 41 -6.86 -33.99 26.68
CA LEU A 41 -6.45 -34.80 27.83
C LEU A 41 -5.46 -33.98 28.68
N ALA A 42 -5.84 -33.80 29.94
CA ALA A 42 -5.08 -33.12 30.98
C ALA A 42 -3.93 -33.98 31.53
N ALA A 43 -2.87 -33.36 32.03
CA ALA A 43 -2.05 -33.91 33.12
C ALA A 43 -1.29 -32.80 33.85
N CYS A 44 -1.61 -32.66 35.14
CA CYS A 44 -0.89 -31.84 36.11
C CYS A 44 0.45 -32.47 36.51
N GLY A 45 1.39 -31.65 36.95
CA GLY A 45 2.58 -32.11 37.67
C GLY A 45 3.37 -30.97 38.29
N SER A 46 2.92 -30.48 39.45
CA SER A 46 3.69 -29.56 40.31
C SER A 46 4.56 -30.33 41.30
N SER A 47 5.82 -29.91 41.48
CA SER A 47 6.68 -30.09 42.67
C SER A 47 7.97 -29.31 42.38
N GLY A 48 8.58 -28.50 43.22
CA GLY A 48 8.34 -28.12 44.60
C GLY A 48 9.39 -27.04 44.97
N SER A 49 8.89 -26.07 45.72
CA SER A 49 9.49 -25.02 46.54
C SER A 49 10.99 -25.05 46.89
N SER A 50 11.62 -23.87 46.88
CA SER A 50 12.00 -23.08 48.09
C SER A 50 13.31 -22.33 47.92
N GLY A 51 13.33 -21.05 48.30
CA GLY A 51 14.58 -20.34 48.63
C GLY A 51 14.59 -18.83 48.43
N SER A 52 13.82 -18.09 49.24
CA SER A 52 13.96 -16.64 49.52
C SER A 52 15.38 -16.29 50.00
N SER A 53 15.94 -15.07 50.02
CA SER A 53 15.48 -13.68 50.11
C SER A 53 16.67 -12.77 49.71
N ALA A 54 16.45 -11.61 49.05
CA ALA A 54 16.54 -10.23 49.57
C ALA A 54 17.83 -9.91 50.40
N THR A 55 18.61 -8.82 50.25
CA THR A 55 18.32 -7.39 49.97
C THR A 55 19.66 -6.63 49.79
N THR A 56 19.58 -5.36 49.37
CA THR A 56 20.47 -4.18 49.64
C THR A 56 21.10 -3.56 48.37
N THR A 57 20.47 -2.52 47.80
CA THR A 57 20.67 -1.06 48.00
C THR A 57 22.00 -0.49 47.50
N GLY A 58 21.93 0.48 46.59
CA GLY A 58 23.02 1.39 46.25
C GLY A 58 22.65 2.29 45.07
N ALA A 59 22.66 3.60 45.30
CA ALA A 59 22.02 4.62 44.47
C ALA A 59 22.99 5.41 43.56
N SER A 60 22.38 6.13 42.62
CA SER A 60 22.75 7.47 42.10
C SER A 60 23.80 7.61 40.99
N GLY A 61 23.34 8.11 39.83
CA GLY A 61 23.72 9.47 39.38
C GLY A 61 24.44 9.63 38.03
N THR A 62 23.90 10.55 37.21
CA THR A 62 24.49 11.28 36.05
C THR A 62 24.68 10.47 34.76
N ALA A 63 24.41 10.97 33.54
CA ALA A 63 24.12 12.30 33.04
C ALA A 63 23.27 12.19 31.76
N ALA A 64 22.44 13.21 31.51
CA ALA A 64 21.73 13.41 30.26
C ALA A 64 22.71 13.83 29.15
N SER A 65 22.63 13.15 28.01
CA SER A 65 23.20 13.61 26.75
C SER A 65 22.18 13.30 25.66
N THR A 66 21.56 14.36 25.15
CA THR A 66 20.76 14.38 23.92
C THR A 66 21.59 13.89 22.74
N PRO A 67 21.18 12.83 22.02
CA PRO A 67 21.62 12.65 20.65
C PRO A 67 20.73 13.54 19.77
N ALA A 68 21.37 14.36 18.94
CA ALA A 68 20.71 14.95 17.79
C ALA A 68 20.19 13.81 16.90
N SER A 69 18.92 13.87 16.52
CA SER A 69 18.32 13.00 15.51
C SER A 69 18.99 13.29 14.17
N ALA A 70 20.10 12.61 13.90
CA ALA A 70 20.52 12.36 12.53
C ALA A 70 19.47 11.42 11.95
N GLY A 71 18.78 11.85 10.89
CA GLY A 71 17.91 10.97 10.12
C GLY A 71 18.71 9.76 9.68
N SER A 72 18.39 8.60 10.25
CA SER A 72 18.88 7.33 9.76
C SER A 72 18.21 7.09 8.42
N SER A 73 18.80 7.60 7.35
CA SER A 73 18.59 7.04 6.03
C SER A 73 19.10 5.60 6.08
N SER A 74 18.19 4.65 6.30
CA SER A 74 18.46 3.23 6.07
C SER A 74 18.80 3.08 4.59
N SER A 75 20.09 3.12 4.27
CA SER A 75 20.58 2.79 2.94
C SER A 75 20.38 1.30 2.75
N THR A 76 19.21 0.92 2.26
CA THR A 76 18.94 -0.43 1.76
C THR A 76 19.94 -0.69 0.63
N SER A 77 20.70 -1.76 0.78
CA SER A 77 21.73 -2.17 -0.16
C SER A 77 21.13 -2.54 -1.52
N GLY A 78 21.03 -1.55 -2.42
CA GLY A 78 21.36 -1.70 -3.85
C GLY A 78 20.42 -2.49 -4.76
N GLY A 79 19.11 -2.48 -4.52
CA GLY A 79 18.09 -3.02 -5.43
C GLY A 79 17.09 -1.94 -5.86
N ALA A 80 16.43 -2.13 -7.00
CA ALA A 80 15.21 -1.40 -7.30
C ALA A 80 14.10 -1.83 -6.33
N ILE A 81 13.08 -0.98 -6.16
CA ILE A 81 11.89 -1.33 -5.39
C ILE A 81 11.29 -2.64 -5.94
N PRO A 82 10.86 -3.59 -5.08
CA PRO A 82 10.16 -4.78 -5.54
C PRO A 82 8.96 -4.42 -6.43
N GLU A 83 8.78 -5.16 -7.52
CA GLU A 83 7.62 -5.00 -8.39
C GLU A 83 6.45 -5.80 -7.80
N GLU A 84 5.35 -5.12 -7.53
CA GLU A 84 4.12 -5.72 -7.03
C GLU A 84 2.96 -5.52 -8.01
N THR A 85 1.85 -6.19 -7.72
CA THR A 85 0.62 -5.97 -8.48
C THR A 85 0.02 -4.58 -8.20
N ALA A 86 -0.47 -3.91 -9.24
CA ALA A 86 -1.43 -2.79 -9.09
C ALA A 86 -2.74 -3.23 -8.41
N GLY A 87 -2.96 -4.54 -8.26
CA GLY A 87 -4.18 -5.09 -7.71
C GLY A 87 -5.39 -4.82 -8.62
N PRO A 88 -6.60 -5.07 -8.12
CA PRO A 88 -7.80 -4.97 -8.94
C PRO A 88 -8.41 -3.55 -8.96
N TYR A 89 -7.83 -2.56 -8.27
CA TYR A 89 -8.45 -1.25 -8.10
C TYR A 89 -7.62 -0.02 -8.56
N PRO A 90 -6.81 -0.10 -9.63
CA PRO A 90 -6.06 1.06 -10.12
C PRO A 90 -6.97 2.07 -10.84
N GLY A 91 -6.51 3.31 -11.01
CA GLY A 91 -7.23 4.33 -11.78
C GLY A 91 -6.62 4.57 -13.15
N ASP A 92 -5.90 3.59 -13.69
CA ASP A 92 -5.01 3.68 -14.85
C ASP A 92 -5.59 3.05 -16.14
N GLY A 93 -6.84 2.58 -16.09
CA GLY A 93 -7.50 1.89 -17.19
C GLY A 93 -7.17 0.40 -17.32
N SER A 94 -6.18 -0.14 -16.60
CA SER A 94 -5.78 -1.55 -16.70
C SER A 94 -6.86 -2.52 -16.22
N ASN A 95 -7.79 -2.05 -15.38
CA ASN A 95 -8.94 -2.81 -14.89
C ASN A 95 -10.26 -2.03 -14.93
N GLY A 96 -10.49 -1.24 -15.99
CA GLY A 96 -11.77 -0.59 -16.28
C GLY A 96 -11.74 0.94 -16.12
N PRO A 97 -11.91 1.50 -14.91
CA PRO A 97 -11.77 2.93 -14.64
C PRO A 97 -10.39 3.49 -15.03
N ASP A 98 -10.39 4.66 -15.67
CA ASP A 98 -9.19 5.46 -15.99
C ASP A 98 -9.44 6.92 -15.61
N VAL A 99 -8.64 7.43 -14.68
CA VAL A 99 -8.66 8.83 -14.23
C VAL A 99 -7.32 9.54 -14.48
N LEU A 100 -6.33 8.86 -15.06
CA LEU A 100 -4.98 9.41 -15.24
C LEU A 100 -4.93 10.51 -16.32
N GLY A 101 -5.83 10.46 -17.30
CA GLY A 101 -6.04 11.54 -18.27
C GLY A 101 -7.00 12.65 -17.79
N THR A 102 -7.56 12.54 -16.59
CA THR A 102 -8.63 13.45 -16.14
C THR A 102 -8.04 14.75 -15.57
N GLU A 103 -8.56 15.89 -16.02
CA GLU A 103 -8.16 17.20 -15.49
C GLU A 103 -8.32 17.26 -13.96
N GLY A 104 -7.25 17.66 -13.27
CA GLY A 104 -7.20 17.73 -11.82
C GLY A 104 -6.61 16.50 -11.13
N ILE A 105 -6.22 15.44 -11.85
CA ILE A 105 -5.55 14.28 -11.25
C ILE A 105 -4.16 14.61 -10.69
N VAL A 106 -3.46 15.60 -11.27
CA VAL A 106 -2.19 16.12 -10.74
C VAL A 106 -2.51 17.04 -9.57
N ARG A 107 -2.42 16.50 -8.35
CA ARG A 107 -2.88 17.16 -7.12
C ARG A 107 -2.19 16.60 -5.87
N GLN A 108 -1.96 17.47 -4.89
CA GLN A 108 -1.33 17.08 -3.63
C GLN A 108 -2.36 16.54 -2.63
N ASP A 109 -3.45 17.26 -2.40
CA ASP A 109 -4.55 16.80 -1.54
C ASP A 109 -5.46 15.87 -2.32
N ILE A 110 -5.48 14.59 -1.95
CA ILE A 110 -6.29 13.55 -2.60
C ILE A 110 -7.57 13.21 -1.82
N THR A 111 -7.89 13.89 -0.71
CA THR A 111 -9.01 13.53 0.18
C THR A 111 -10.39 13.65 -0.45
N SER A 112 -10.56 14.54 -1.43
CA SER A 112 -11.85 14.85 -2.06
C SER A 112 -11.90 14.47 -3.54
N SER A 113 -13.07 14.07 -4.03
CA SER A 113 -13.29 13.84 -5.46
C SER A 113 -13.09 15.10 -6.30
N PHE A 114 -12.86 14.94 -7.60
CA PHE A 114 -12.55 16.02 -8.55
C PHE A 114 -13.23 15.81 -9.91
N ALA A 115 -13.01 16.75 -10.84
CA ALA A 115 -13.53 16.69 -12.21
C ALA A 115 -15.07 16.53 -12.30
N GLY A 116 -15.79 17.20 -11.40
CA GLY A 116 -17.25 17.16 -11.36
C GLY A 116 -17.85 16.02 -10.53
N LEU A 117 -17.03 15.07 -10.06
CA LEU A 117 -17.43 14.10 -9.03
C LEU A 117 -17.42 14.74 -7.64
N SER A 118 -18.13 14.11 -6.71
CA SER A 118 -18.29 14.60 -5.33
C SER A 118 -17.92 13.52 -4.31
N GLY A 119 -17.88 13.90 -3.03
CA GLY A 119 -17.46 13.03 -1.93
C GLY A 119 -16.06 13.36 -1.42
N THR A 120 -15.87 13.13 -0.13
CA THR A 120 -14.60 13.33 0.59
C THR A 120 -14.41 12.15 1.52
N ALA A 121 -13.25 11.50 1.44
CA ALA A 121 -12.87 10.44 2.35
C ALA A 121 -12.48 11.02 3.71
N GLY A 122 -13.04 10.45 4.78
CA GLY A 122 -12.66 10.75 6.16
C GLY A 122 -11.72 9.68 6.72
N GLY A 123 -10.92 10.05 7.71
CA GLY A 123 -9.95 9.17 8.35
C GLY A 123 -8.92 9.98 9.16
N GLU A 124 -8.00 9.27 9.79
CA GLU A 124 -6.85 9.90 10.46
C GLU A 124 -6.00 10.63 9.41
N PRO A 125 -5.65 11.93 9.60
CA PRO A 125 -4.84 12.65 8.62
C PRO A 125 -3.48 12.00 8.37
N LEU A 126 -3.15 11.80 7.09
CA LEU A 126 -1.90 11.18 6.67
C LEU A 126 -1.24 11.99 5.56
N THR A 127 0.03 12.31 5.74
CA THR A 127 0.91 12.73 4.64
C THR A 127 1.64 11.49 4.10
N ILE A 128 1.53 11.25 2.80
CA ILE A 128 2.23 10.15 2.13
C ILE A 128 3.41 10.73 1.37
N ARG A 129 4.61 10.20 1.56
CA ARG A 129 5.83 10.64 0.87
C ARG A 129 6.52 9.46 0.21
N PHE A 130 6.87 9.64 -1.06
CA PHE A 130 7.71 8.72 -1.81
C PHE A 130 9.04 9.42 -2.05
N ALA A 131 10.12 8.88 -1.50
CA ALA A 131 11.47 9.35 -1.73
C ALA A 131 12.09 8.56 -2.89
N VAL A 132 11.92 9.08 -4.10
CA VAL A 132 12.32 8.39 -5.34
C VAL A 132 13.79 8.66 -5.63
N THR A 133 14.57 7.59 -5.75
CA THR A 133 16.02 7.66 -6.01
C THR A 133 16.41 6.77 -7.19
N ASP A 134 17.60 6.98 -7.73
CA ASP A 134 18.26 5.96 -8.56
C ASP A 134 18.88 4.85 -7.68
N PRO A 135 19.42 3.77 -8.26
CA PRO A 135 20.05 2.69 -7.50
C PRO A 135 21.33 3.09 -6.76
N SER A 136 21.90 4.27 -7.05
CA SER A 136 23.04 4.83 -6.30
C SER A 136 22.60 5.65 -5.08
N GLY A 137 21.29 5.87 -4.91
CA GLY A 137 20.69 6.66 -3.85
C GLY A 137 20.55 8.15 -4.18
N ALA A 138 20.80 8.57 -5.42
CA ALA A 138 20.62 9.97 -5.82
C ALA A 138 19.14 10.27 -6.09
N ALA A 139 18.66 11.40 -5.58
CA ALA A 139 17.30 11.88 -5.78
C ALA A 139 16.92 12.00 -7.27
N ARG A 140 15.71 11.55 -7.63
CA ARG A 140 15.18 11.61 -9.00
C ARG A 140 14.05 12.61 -9.09
N ARG A 141 14.36 13.80 -9.61
CA ARG A 141 13.40 14.87 -9.91
C ARG A 141 12.65 14.63 -11.23
N GLY A 142 11.40 15.06 -11.30
CA GLY A 142 10.61 15.12 -12.54
C GLY A 142 9.94 13.82 -12.94
N LEU A 143 9.97 12.81 -12.06
CA LEU A 143 9.23 11.57 -12.26
C LEU A 143 7.82 11.77 -11.73
N ALA A 144 6.82 11.16 -12.36
CA ALA A 144 5.47 11.21 -11.85
C ALA A 144 5.17 9.98 -10.98
N VAL A 145 4.55 10.19 -9.84
CA VAL A 145 4.08 9.14 -8.94
C VAL A 145 2.57 9.20 -8.91
N TYR A 146 1.91 8.13 -9.33
CA TYR A 146 0.48 7.91 -9.12
C TYR A 146 0.31 7.11 -7.82
N ALA A 147 -0.54 7.58 -6.91
CA ALA A 147 -0.83 6.89 -5.65
C ALA A 147 -2.33 6.68 -5.46
N TRP A 148 -2.71 5.53 -4.90
CA TRP A 148 -4.09 5.24 -4.51
C TRP A 148 -4.18 4.27 -3.33
N HIS A 149 -5.27 4.36 -2.56
CA HIS A 149 -5.54 3.44 -1.47
C HIS A 149 -7.03 3.39 -1.11
N CYS A 150 -7.38 2.47 -0.21
CA CYS A 150 -8.75 2.34 0.30
C CYS A 150 -9.11 3.40 1.35
N THR A 151 -10.41 3.60 1.60
CA THR A 151 -10.91 4.43 2.70
C THR A 151 -10.62 3.79 4.06
N ALA A 152 -10.93 4.51 5.15
CA ALA A 152 -10.88 3.99 6.51
C ALA A 152 -11.69 2.70 6.71
N GLU A 153 -12.80 2.57 5.99
CA GLU A 153 -13.70 1.41 6.00
C GLU A 153 -13.22 0.26 5.09
N GLY A 154 -12.17 0.49 4.29
CA GLY A 154 -11.61 -0.51 3.37
C GLY A 154 -12.21 -0.50 1.95
N GLY A 155 -12.98 0.53 1.57
CA GLY A 155 -13.55 0.66 0.23
C GLY A 155 -12.62 1.39 -0.74
N TYR A 156 -12.67 1.07 -2.03
CA TYR A 156 -11.96 1.81 -3.09
C TYR A 156 -12.93 2.66 -3.90
N SER A 157 -12.62 3.95 -4.03
CA SER A 157 -13.28 4.84 -4.99
C SER A 157 -13.19 4.26 -6.41
N LEU A 158 -14.17 4.52 -7.28
CA LEU A 158 -14.35 3.94 -8.62
C LEU A 158 -14.78 2.46 -8.66
N TYR A 159 -14.73 1.71 -7.55
CA TYR A 159 -14.88 0.25 -7.58
C TYR A 159 -15.86 -0.32 -6.56
N SER A 160 -15.75 0.10 -5.30
CA SER A 160 -16.59 -0.45 -4.24
C SER A 160 -18.03 0.04 -4.35
N SER A 161 -18.97 -0.79 -3.92
CA SER A 161 -20.39 -0.44 -3.97
C SER A 161 -20.70 0.83 -3.19
N GLY A 162 -21.32 1.80 -3.86
CA GLY A 162 -21.61 3.15 -3.34
C GLY A 162 -20.48 4.16 -3.56
N LEU A 163 -19.32 3.74 -4.08
CA LEU A 163 -18.15 4.58 -4.35
C LEU A 163 -17.78 4.63 -5.85
N GLU A 164 -18.56 3.99 -6.73
CA GLU A 164 -18.28 3.90 -8.16
C GLU A 164 -18.21 5.28 -8.84
N ASP A 165 -19.02 6.24 -8.38
CA ASP A 165 -19.08 7.61 -8.89
C ASP A 165 -18.20 8.60 -8.07
N GLN A 166 -17.14 8.10 -7.43
CA GLN A 166 -16.20 8.90 -6.62
C GLN A 166 -14.76 8.60 -7.03
N ASN A 167 -13.86 9.58 -6.92
CA ASN A 167 -12.45 9.44 -7.31
C ASN A 167 -11.48 10.08 -6.29
N PHE A 168 -11.89 10.25 -5.04
CA PHE A 168 -10.97 10.58 -3.95
C PHE A 168 -9.89 9.49 -3.76
N LEU A 169 -8.90 9.80 -2.94
CA LEU A 169 -7.77 8.95 -2.55
C LEU A 169 -6.98 8.40 -3.75
N ARG A 170 -6.94 9.19 -4.82
CA ARG A 170 -6.23 8.93 -6.07
C ARG A 170 -5.61 10.25 -6.52
N GLY A 171 -4.33 10.24 -6.85
CA GLY A 171 -3.67 11.45 -7.33
C GLY A 171 -2.28 11.20 -7.88
N VAL A 172 -1.81 12.18 -8.65
CA VAL A 172 -0.49 12.20 -9.25
C VAL A 172 0.30 13.38 -8.67
N GLN A 173 1.57 13.15 -8.35
CA GLN A 173 2.55 14.19 -8.04
C GLN A 173 3.84 13.97 -8.80
N GLU A 174 4.46 15.07 -9.21
CA GLU A 174 5.81 15.05 -9.76
C GLU A 174 6.83 15.15 -8.63
N THR A 175 7.91 14.38 -8.71
CA THR A 175 8.99 14.41 -7.73
C THR A 175 9.77 15.73 -7.81
N ASP A 176 10.00 16.34 -6.64
CA ASP A 176 10.71 17.60 -6.53
C ASP A 176 12.24 17.45 -6.66
N ALA A 177 12.99 18.51 -6.33
CA ALA A 177 14.46 18.52 -6.41
C ALA A 177 15.14 17.54 -5.45
N ASP A 178 14.47 17.15 -4.38
CA ASP A 178 14.93 16.16 -3.39
C ASP A 178 14.40 14.75 -3.74
N GLY A 179 13.72 14.60 -4.88
CA GLY A 179 13.14 13.33 -5.33
C GLY A 179 11.85 12.98 -4.60
N ILE A 180 11.21 13.94 -3.94
CA ILE A 180 10.03 13.69 -3.11
C ILE A 180 8.76 13.95 -3.91
N ALA A 181 7.87 12.96 -3.96
CA ALA A 181 6.46 13.16 -4.26
C ALA A 181 5.67 13.08 -2.95
N SER A 182 4.81 14.06 -2.66
CA SER A 182 4.08 14.15 -1.39
C SER A 182 2.59 14.36 -1.59
N PHE A 183 1.77 13.65 -0.81
CA PHE A 183 0.32 13.73 -0.86
C PHE A 183 -0.27 14.01 0.52
N THR A 184 -1.34 14.79 0.56
CA THR A 184 -2.21 14.93 1.75
C THR A 184 -3.40 13.99 1.57
N SER A 185 -3.58 13.08 2.52
CA SER A 185 -4.57 12.02 2.47
C SER A 185 -5.11 11.68 3.87
N VAL A 186 -5.78 10.53 3.98
CA VAL A 186 -6.18 9.89 5.23
C VAL A 186 -5.54 8.50 5.33
N PHE A 187 -5.35 8.00 6.55
CA PHE A 187 -4.78 6.69 6.81
C PHE A 187 -5.70 5.58 6.24
N PRO A 188 -5.20 4.63 5.43
CA PRO A 188 -6.02 3.59 4.82
C PRO A 188 -6.51 2.59 5.86
N GLY A 189 -7.67 1.98 5.62
CA GLY A 189 -8.16 0.87 6.42
C GLY A 189 -7.47 -0.46 6.12
N CYS A 190 -7.87 -1.50 6.86
CA CYS A 190 -7.55 -2.89 6.58
C CYS A 190 -8.81 -3.57 6.05
N TYR A 191 -8.82 -3.96 4.77
CA TYR A 191 -9.88 -4.79 4.23
C TYR A 191 -9.52 -6.28 4.32
N ASP A 192 -10.52 -7.16 4.22
CA ASP A 192 -10.33 -8.59 4.46
C ASP A 192 -9.30 -9.21 3.51
N GLY A 193 -8.34 -9.94 4.08
CA GLY A 193 -7.34 -10.71 3.34
C GLY A 193 -6.12 -9.93 2.83
N ARG A 194 -5.97 -8.65 3.16
CA ARG A 194 -4.77 -7.86 2.80
C ARG A 194 -4.25 -7.00 3.95
N TRP A 195 -2.93 -6.94 4.09
CA TRP A 195 -2.23 -6.03 4.98
C TRP A 195 -2.52 -4.57 4.62
N PRO A 196 -2.60 -3.60 5.56
CA PRO A 196 -2.83 -2.19 5.24
C PRO A 196 -1.74 -1.59 4.35
N HIS A 197 -2.14 -0.91 3.26
CA HIS A 197 -1.20 -0.44 2.26
C HIS A 197 -1.66 0.80 1.48
N VAL A 198 -0.69 1.43 0.81
CA VAL A 198 -0.89 2.43 -0.24
C VAL A 198 -0.25 1.91 -1.51
N HIS A 199 -1.00 1.85 -2.61
CA HIS A 199 -0.42 1.51 -3.90
C HIS A 199 0.24 2.71 -4.54
N PHE A 200 1.25 2.45 -5.38
CA PHE A 200 1.79 3.47 -6.26
C PHE A 200 2.35 2.90 -7.56
N GLU A 201 2.45 3.79 -8.53
CA GLU A 201 3.13 3.61 -9.80
C GLU A 201 4.05 4.80 -10.06
N VAL A 202 5.24 4.53 -10.59
CA VAL A 202 6.19 5.56 -10.99
C VAL A 202 6.26 5.60 -12.51
N TYR A 203 6.20 6.80 -13.08
CA TYR A 203 6.30 7.07 -14.51
C TYR A 203 7.50 8.00 -14.76
N SER A 204 8.06 7.90 -15.97
CA SER A 204 9.22 8.70 -16.38
C SER A 204 8.98 10.21 -16.32
N SER A 205 7.74 10.66 -16.54
CA SER A 205 7.31 12.05 -16.43
C SER A 205 5.78 12.16 -16.32
N LEU A 206 5.26 13.36 -16.05
CA LEU A 206 3.80 13.63 -16.08
C LEU A 206 3.19 13.38 -17.47
N ASP A 207 3.94 13.63 -18.54
CA ASP A 207 3.45 13.46 -19.92
C ASP A 207 3.31 11.97 -20.29
N ASP A 208 4.06 11.09 -19.63
CA ASP A 208 4.09 9.65 -19.91
C ASP A 208 2.96 8.87 -19.21
N ILE A 209 2.25 9.49 -18.26
CA ILE A 209 1.20 8.80 -17.49
C ILE A 209 0.08 8.31 -18.41
N ALA A 210 -0.33 9.13 -19.39
CA ALA A 210 -1.39 8.77 -20.33
C ALA A 210 -1.00 7.60 -21.26
N ALA A 211 0.29 7.27 -21.36
CA ALA A 211 0.76 6.11 -22.10
C ALA A 211 0.58 4.80 -21.31
N GLY A 212 0.32 4.86 -20.00
CA GLY A 212 0.05 3.68 -19.17
C GLY A 212 1.24 2.72 -19.05
N GLN A 213 2.47 3.25 -19.06
CA GLN A 213 3.70 2.46 -18.93
C GLN A 213 4.50 2.91 -17.70
N PRO A 214 4.13 2.45 -16.49
CA PRO A 214 4.94 2.71 -15.32
C PRO A 214 6.30 2.02 -15.42
N ILE A 215 7.33 2.68 -14.88
CA ILE A 215 8.69 2.13 -14.73
C ILE A 215 8.85 1.36 -13.42
N ALA A 216 7.89 1.47 -12.50
CA ALA A 216 7.76 0.65 -11.30
C ALA A 216 6.30 0.65 -10.83
N THR A 217 5.80 -0.50 -10.39
CA THR A 217 4.52 -0.65 -9.69
C THR A 217 4.77 -1.36 -8.37
N SER A 218 4.38 -0.76 -7.23
CA SER A 218 4.65 -1.33 -5.91
C SER A 218 3.64 -0.81 -4.87
N GLN A 219 3.83 -1.16 -3.59
CA GLN A 219 2.95 -0.80 -2.49
C GLN A 219 3.77 -0.40 -1.26
N ILE A 220 3.31 0.59 -0.49
CA ILE A 220 3.79 0.85 0.87
C ILE A 220 3.02 -0.08 1.82
N ALA A 221 3.71 -0.92 2.57
CA ALA A 221 3.15 -1.59 3.73
C ALA A 221 3.18 -0.67 4.96
N LEU A 222 2.12 -0.65 5.77
CA LEU A 222 2.07 0.20 6.98
C LEU A 222 2.48 -0.56 8.25
N PRO A 223 3.22 0.06 9.19
CA PRO A 223 3.61 -0.57 10.45
C PRO A 223 2.42 -1.03 11.30
N GLU A 224 2.50 -2.24 11.86
CA GLU A 224 1.42 -2.87 12.64
C GLU A 224 1.00 -2.00 13.83
N ASP A 225 1.97 -1.54 14.63
CA ASP A 225 1.70 -0.75 15.84
C ASP A 225 0.92 0.54 15.51
N THR A 226 1.30 1.22 14.42
CA THR A 226 0.59 2.42 13.95
C THR A 226 -0.81 2.06 13.46
N CYS A 227 -0.97 0.97 12.70
CA CYS A 227 -2.29 0.52 12.26
C CYS A 227 -3.20 0.23 13.46
N ALA A 228 -2.70 -0.49 14.46
CA ALA A 228 -3.46 -0.80 15.68
C ALA A 228 -3.88 0.47 16.44
N GLU A 229 -2.99 1.45 16.56
CA GLU A 229 -3.28 2.73 17.22
C GLU A 229 -4.35 3.53 16.48
N VAL A 230 -4.20 3.71 15.16
CA VAL A 230 -5.18 4.43 14.34
C VAL A 230 -6.53 3.74 14.38
N TYR A 231 -6.58 2.42 14.22
CA TYR A 231 -7.85 1.69 14.16
C TYR A 231 -8.60 1.69 15.49
N ALA A 232 -7.89 1.81 16.61
CA ALA A 232 -8.51 1.96 17.93
C ALA A 232 -9.00 3.39 18.22
N SER A 233 -8.52 4.40 17.47
CA SER A 233 -8.78 5.81 17.75
C SER A 233 -10.06 6.36 17.12
N ASP A 234 -10.59 5.71 16.07
CA ASP A 234 -11.70 6.22 15.28
C ASP A 234 -12.61 5.08 14.75
N ASP A 235 -13.92 5.21 15.00
CA ASP A 235 -14.93 4.19 14.71
C ASP A 235 -15.04 3.84 13.20
N ARG A 236 -14.61 4.73 12.30
CA ARG A 236 -14.56 4.44 10.85
C ARG A 236 -13.69 3.22 10.52
N TYR A 237 -12.72 2.92 11.37
CA TYR A 237 -11.81 1.78 11.22
C TYR A 237 -12.29 0.50 11.96
N SER A 238 -13.53 0.47 12.45
CA SER A 238 -14.04 -0.67 13.24
C SER A 238 -13.93 -2.03 12.52
N SER A 239 -14.12 -2.08 11.20
CA SER A 239 -13.88 -3.29 10.39
C SER A 239 -12.40 -3.65 10.33
N SER A 240 -11.53 -2.63 10.24
CA SER A 240 -10.07 -2.76 10.16
C SER A 240 -9.49 -3.44 11.41
N VAL A 241 -10.01 -3.15 12.61
CA VAL A 241 -9.60 -3.82 13.85
C VAL A 241 -9.74 -5.34 13.73
N ALA A 242 -10.90 -5.81 13.26
CA ALA A 242 -11.14 -7.24 13.11
C ALA A 242 -10.30 -7.85 11.98
N ASN A 243 -10.15 -7.14 10.86
CA ASN A 243 -9.42 -7.62 9.68
C ASN A 243 -7.92 -7.77 9.97
N LEU A 244 -7.32 -6.81 10.68
CA LEU A 244 -5.90 -6.85 11.02
C LEU A 244 -5.53 -8.12 11.80
N THR A 245 -6.39 -8.62 12.69
CA THR A 245 -6.13 -9.86 13.45
C THR A 245 -6.04 -11.14 12.59
N ARG A 246 -6.38 -11.07 11.30
CA ARG A 246 -6.44 -12.23 10.39
C ARG A 246 -5.35 -12.21 9.32
N VAL A 247 -4.48 -11.20 9.32
CA VAL A 247 -3.41 -11.02 8.33
C VAL A 247 -2.10 -10.66 9.04
N SER A 248 -0.98 -10.97 8.40
CA SER A 248 0.35 -10.51 8.80
C SER A 248 1.18 -10.22 7.55
N LEU A 249 2.25 -9.44 7.69
CA LEU A 249 3.18 -9.21 6.57
C LEU A 249 3.72 -10.53 6.00
N GLU A 250 4.02 -11.51 6.84
CA GLU A 250 4.55 -12.82 6.43
C GLU A 250 3.52 -13.74 5.75
N THR A 251 2.24 -13.38 5.82
CA THR A 251 1.14 -14.18 5.23
C THR A 251 0.38 -13.44 4.15
N ASP A 252 0.60 -12.14 3.99
CA ASP A 252 0.03 -11.36 2.90
C ASP A 252 0.61 -11.81 1.56
N MET A 253 -0.28 -12.07 0.60
CA MET A 253 0.08 -12.62 -0.71
C MET A 253 0.91 -11.69 -1.61
N VAL A 254 1.06 -10.41 -1.24
CA VAL A 254 1.89 -9.41 -1.92
C VAL A 254 3.18 -9.18 -1.14
N PHE A 255 3.09 -9.02 0.17
CA PHE A 255 4.24 -8.57 0.98
C PHE A 255 5.13 -9.69 1.53
N ALA A 256 4.68 -10.95 1.54
CA ALA A 256 5.35 -12.04 2.26
C ALA A 256 6.81 -12.31 1.83
N ASP A 257 7.21 -11.89 0.63
CA ASP A 257 8.57 -12.07 0.09
C ASP A 257 9.40 -10.77 0.00
N SER A 258 8.80 -9.60 0.25
CA SER A 258 9.43 -8.30 -0.07
C SER A 258 9.24 -7.20 0.99
N TRP A 259 8.41 -7.41 2.02
CA TRP A 259 7.95 -6.33 2.92
C TRP A 259 9.03 -5.49 3.59
N GLU A 260 10.22 -6.03 3.86
CA GLU A 260 11.32 -5.27 4.48
C GLU A 260 11.74 -4.05 3.64
N GLN A 261 11.54 -4.09 2.33
CA GLN A 261 11.86 -3.01 1.39
C GLN A 261 10.68 -2.06 1.15
N GLU A 262 9.48 -2.45 1.57
CA GLU A 262 8.22 -1.77 1.28
C GLU A 262 7.53 -1.23 2.55
N LEU A 263 8.06 -1.56 3.73
CA LEU A 263 7.57 -1.08 5.01
C LEU A 263 7.87 0.42 5.16
N GLY A 264 6.80 1.23 5.16
CA GLY A 264 6.89 2.67 5.34
C GLY A 264 7.37 3.07 6.72
N THR A 265 8.17 4.13 6.80
CA THR A 265 8.55 4.76 8.07
C THR A 265 7.49 5.77 8.47
N ILE A 266 6.87 5.57 9.63
CA ILE A 266 5.87 6.49 10.18
C ILE A 266 6.51 7.47 11.15
N THR A 267 6.13 8.74 11.05
CA THR A 267 6.38 9.79 12.05
C THR A 267 5.10 10.57 12.34
N GLY A 268 5.11 11.37 13.42
CA GLY A 268 3.93 12.10 13.89
C GLY A 268 3.21 11.36 15.01
N ALA A 269 1.96 11.75 15.28
CA ALA A 269 1.12 11.14 16.30
C ALA A 269 -0.34 11.12 15.85
N VAL A 270 -1.07 10.08 16.26
CA VAL A 270 -2.51 9.96 15.98
C VAL A 270 -3.26 11.14 16.59
N GLY A 271 -4.14 11.76 15.80
CA GLY A 271 -4.91 12.96 16.14
C GLY A 271 -4.21 14.29 15.78
N ASP A 272 -2.88 14.29 15.68
CA ASP A 272 -2.07 15.46 15.28
C ASP A 272 -1.61 15.37 13.81
N GLY A 273 -1.79 14.20 13.18
CA GLY A 273 -1.39 13.89 11.82
C GLY A 273 -0.14 13.02 11.75
N LEU A 274 -0.19 12.03 10.86
CA LEU A 274 0.90 11.12 10.59
C LEU A 274 1.59 11.45 9.26
N THR A 275 2.84 11.05 9.13
CA THR A 275 3.55 10.99 7.84
C THR A 275 4.09 9.59 7.64
N VAL A 276 3.76 8.97 6.51
CA VAL A 276 4.43 7.75 6.02
C VAL A 276 5.40 8.13 4.93
N GLU A 277 6.64 7.66 5.02
CA GLU A 277 7.66 7.80 3.98
C GLU A 277 8.21 6.43 3.58
N LEU A 278 8.30 6.19 2.27
CA LEU A 278 8.98 5.03 1.69
C LEU A 278 10.10 5.48 0.75
N ALA A 279 11.27 4.85 0.85
CA ALA A 279 12.34 4.98 -0.13
C ALA A 279 12.02 4.12 -1.36
N VAL A 280 12.03 4.74 -2.55
CA VAL A 280 11.64 4.10 -3.80
C VAL A 280 12.81 4.18 -4.81
N PRO A 281 13.79 3.27 -4.72
CA PRO A 281 14.85 3.19 -5.73
C PRO A 281 14.27 2.65 -7.04
N VAL A 282 14.37 3.41 -8.14
CA VAL A 282 13.91 3.00 -9.47
C VAL A 282 15.07 2.82 -10.43
N SER A 283 14.99 1.79 -11.29
CA SER A 283 15.94 1.64 -12.40
C SER A 283 15.63 2.69 -13.47
N ALA A 284 16.68 3.25 -14.08
CA ALA A 284 16.57 4.32 -15.08
C ALA A 284 15.95 3.86 -16.40
#